data_AF-A0A6N8NR91-F1
#
_entry.id   AF-A0A6N8NR91-F1
#
_cell.length_a   1.000
_cell.length_b   1.000
_cell.length_c   1.000
_cell.angle_alpha   90.00
_cell.angle_beta   90.00
_cell.angle_gamma   90.00
#
_symmetry.space_group_name_H-M   'P 1'
#
loop_
_entity.id
_entity.type
_entity.pdbx_description
1 polymer ?
#
loop_
_entity_poly.entity_id
_entity_poly.type
_entity_poly.pdbx_seq_one_letter_code
_entity_poly.pdbx_strand_id
1 'polypeptide(L)' 'MQNITQSWFVQGMIKATTDAWLKGWDERNGGNLTLRLDDADIAPY' A
#
# COMPACT_ATOMS: atom_id res chain seq x y z
N MET A 1 -11.25 3.51 -17.63
CA MET A 1 -11.05 2.90 -16.31
C MET A 1 -9.56 2.93 -16.03
N GLN A 2 -9.12 3.60 -14.95
CA GLN A 2 -7.70 3.58 -14.58
C GLN A 2 -7.36 2.23 -13.93
N ASN A 3 -6.09 1.80 -13.93
CA ASN A 3 -5.73 0.55 -13.26
C ASN A 3 -5.52 0.79 -11.76
N ILE A 4 -6.25 0.08 -10.90
CA ILE A 4 -6.20 0.24 -9.43
C ILE A 4 -4.79 0.08 -8.85
N THR A 5 -3.90 -0.67 -9.51
CA THR A 5 -2.50 -0.82 -9.07
C THR A 5 -1.71 0.48 -9.14
N GLN A 6 -2.16 1.45 -9.95
CA GLN A 6 -1.53 2.78 -10.09
C GLN A 6 -2.15 3.84 -9.17
N SER A 7 -3.12 3.46 -8.32
CA SER A 7 -3.72 4.37 -7.34
C SER A 7 -2.73 4.83 -6.28
N TRP A 8 -2.98 6.00 -5.69
CA TRP A 8 -2.09 6.58 -4.68
C TRP A 8 -1.93 5.67 -3.45
N PHE A 9 -3.01 4.99 -3.04
CA PHE A 9 -3.01 4.13 -1.87
C PHE A 9 -2.31 2.80 -2.12
N VAL A 10 -2.46 2.18 -3.31
CA VAL A 10 -1.70 0.97 -3.65
C VAL A 10 -0.20 1.28 -3.74
N GLN A 11 0.17 2.34 -4.45
CA GLN A 11 1.57 2.77 -4.55
C GLN A 11 2.15 3.18 -3.18
N GLY A 12 1.35 3.84 -2.34
CA GLY A 12 1.72 4.18 -0.97
C GLY A 12 1.99 2.95 -0.09
N MET A 13 1.11 1.94 -0.16
CA MET A 13 1.28 0.68 0.57
C MET A 13 2.53 -0.08 0.09
N ILE A 14 2.75 -0.17 -1.23
CA ILE A 14 3.96 -0.78 -1.81
C ILE A 14 5.21 -0.08 -1.28
N LYS A 15 5.24 1.26 -1.32
CA LYS A 15 6.39 2.03 -0.83
C LYS A 15 6.63 1.79 0.66
N ALA A 16 5.58 1.84 1.48
CA ALA A 16 5.71 1.68 2.93
C ALA A 16 6.27 0.30 3.31
N THR A 17 5.74 -0.78 2.73
CA THR A 17 6.22 -2.15 3.02
C THR A 17 7.59 -2.40 2.42
N THR A 18 7.89 -1.85 1.26
CA THR A 18 9.24 -1.95 0.64
C THR A 18 10.28 -1.24 1.49
N ASP A 19 9.99 -0.03 1.97
CA ASP A 19 10.89 0.73 2.84
C ASP A 19 11.13 0.00 4.17
N ALA A 20 10.08 -0.58 4.77
CA ALA A 20 10.20 -1.32 6.02
C ALA A 20 11.03 -2.61 5.85
N TRP A 21 10.84 -3.32 4.74
CA TRP A 21 11.70 -4.43 4.34
C TRP A 21 13.17 -4.00 4.17
N LEU A 22 13.44 -2.92 3.43
CA LEU A 22 14.80 -2.43 3.19
C LEU A 22 15.51 -1.96 4.47
N LYS A 23 14.75 -1.54 5.48
CA LYS A 23 15.28 -1.22 6.81
C LYS A 23 15.49 -2.45 7.69
N GLY A 24 15.09 -3.64 7.22
CA GLY A 24 15.20 -4.90 7.96
C GLY A 24 14.22 -4.99 9.14
N TRP A 25 13.08 -4.30 9.07
CA TRP A 25 12.10 -4.25 10.16
C TRP A 25 11.06 -5.38 10.11
N ASP A 26 10.80 -5.92 8.91
CA ASP A 26 9.73 -6.87 8.66
C ASP A 26 10.29 -8.14 7.99
N GLU A 27 10.93 -9.02 8.77
CA GLU A 27 11.46 -10.27 8.25
C GLU A 27 10.37 -11.30 7.95
N ARG A 28 10.62 -12.18 6.96
CA ARG A 28 9.71 -13.27 6.55
C ARG A 28 8.33 -12.72 6.16
N ASN A 29 7.32 -12.93 7.00
CA ASN A 29 5.95 -12.45 6.86
C ASN A 29 5.55 -11.58 8.07
N GLY A 30 6.55 -11.11 8.81
CA GLY A 30 6.40 -10.13 9.87
C GLY A 30 5.92 -8.80 9.30
N GLY A 31 5.28 -8.00 10.15
CA GLY A 31 4.67 -6.75 9.75
C GLY A 31 3.21 -6.89 9.29
N ASN A 32 2.40 -5.90 9.65
CA ASN A 32 1.07 -5.71 9.10
C ASN A 32 0.81 -4.22 8.95
N LEU A 33 0.03 -3.86 7.93
CA LEU A 33 -0.29 -2.47 7.64
C LEU A 33 -1.72 -2.40 7.12
N THR A 34 -2.53 -1.55 7.73
CA THR A 34 -3.89 -1.27 7.31
C THR A 34 -4.05 0.25 7.14
N LEU A 35 -4.65 0.66 6.03
CA LEU A 35 -4.97 2.05 5.72
C LEU A 35 -6.47 2.15 5.50
N ARG A 36 -7.14 3.00 6.28
CA ARG A 36 -8.55 3.31 6.06
C ARG A 36 -8.66 4.28 4.88
N LEU A 37 -9.56 3.98 3.95
CA LEU A 37 -9.86 4.79 2.77
C LEU A 37 -11.29 5.33 2.85
N ASP A 38 -11.57 6.35 2.03
CA ASP A 38 -12.92 6.80 1.76
C ASP A 38 -13.42 6.18 0.43
N ASP A 39 -14.74 6.11 0.23
CA ASP A 39 -15.31 5.56 -1.02
C ASP A 39 -14.84 6.33 -2.27
N ALA A 40 -14.53 7.62 -2.11
CA ALA A 40 -14.01 8.49 -3.16
C ALA A 40 -12.62 8.08 -3.66
N ASP A 41 -11.81 7.40 -2.84
CA ASP A 41 -10.50 6.89 -3.25
C ASP A 41 -10.62 5.74 -4.26
N ILE A 42 -11.68 4.94 -4.14
CA ILE A 42 -11.87 3.70 -4.91
C ILE A 42 -12.69 3.95 -6.18
N ALA A 43 -13.67 4.85 -6.13
CA ALA A 43 -14.63 5.11 -7.21
C ALA A 43 -14.04 5.34 -8.63
N PRO A 44 -12.82 5.89 -8.82
CA PRO A 44 -12.24 6.10 -10.16
C PRO A 44 -11.69 4.83 -10.87
N TYR A 45 -11.63 3.69 -10.18
CA TYR A 45 -10.97 2.46 -10.63
C TYR A 45 -11.97 1.32 -10.81
#